data_AF-A0A6A3CGH7-F1
#
_entry.id   AF-A0A6A3CGH7-F1
#
_cell.length_a   1.000
_cell.length_b   1.000
_cell.length_c   1.000
_cell.angle_alpha   90.00
_cell.angle_beta   90.00
_cell.angle_gamma   90.00
#
_symmetry.space_group_name_H-M   'P 1'
#
loop_
_entity.id
_entity.type
_entity.pdbx_description
1 polymer ?
#
loop_
_entity_poly.entity_id
_entity_poly.type
_entity_poly.pdbx_seq_one_letter_code
_entity_poly.pdbx_strand_id
1 'polypeptide(L)'
;MRHGPGPLNSTPNLKAETETLAAGVANLTLTNTNRRQRLGCYFCNDVVAPTDSTSNRTLDQQCTVTRPGLAPIASALAVELLVGILHHPDRIFAEAEIANSNSGGNFELPLGILPHQIRGSLPHFQQMTLVGHSSNSCTSCCSTVVSEYRKRGMEFILQAINHPTYLEDVTGLTELMRSANAFKLDWDDEIEAADEECVEL
;
A
#
# COMPACT_ATOMS: atom_id res chain seq x y z
N MET A 1 -2.49 8.54 4.88
CA MET A 1 -1.82 8.02 3.66
C MET A 1 -2.46 8.70 2.47
N ARG A 2 -1.70 9.30 1.56
CA ARG A 2 -2.25 9.76 0.27
C ARG A 2 -2.10 8.66 -0.78
N HIS A 3 -3.02 8.59 -1.74
CA HIS A 3 -2.86 7.72 -2.89
C HIS A 3 -2.33 8.51 -4.09
N GLY A 4 -1.64 7.82 -4.99
CA GLY A 4 -1.26 8.36 -6.30
C GLY A 4 -2.42 8.29 -7.31
N PRO A 5 -2.14 8.53 -8.60
CA PRO A 5 -3.13 8.33 -9.66
C PRO A 5 -3.52 6.85 -9.76
N GLY A 6 -4.77 6.55 -10.13
CA GLY A 6 -5.23 5.18 -10.31
C GLY A 6 -4.50 4.42 -11.44
N PRO A 7 -4.57 3.08 -11.49
CA PRO A 7 -3.84 2.26 -12.46
C PRO A 7 -4.19 2.55 -13.93
N LEU A 8 -5.34 3.18 -14.20
CA LEU A 8 -5.81 3.53 -15.54
C LEU A 8 -5.64 5.02 -15.88
N ASN A 9 -5.10 5.82 -14.95
CA ASN A 9 -4.84 7.25 -15.14
C ASN A 9 -3.34 7.46 -15.32
N SER A 10 -2.85 7.23 -16.54
CA SER A 10 -1.49 7.63 -16.92
C SER A 10 -1.47 9.10 -17.33
N THR A 11 -0.41 9.83 -16.99
CA THR A 11 -0.18 11.20 -17.48
C THR A 11 -0.29 11.25 -19.01
N PRO A 12 -0.97 12.26 -19.59
CA PRO A 12 -1.14 12.37 -21.04
C PRO A 12 0.17 12.52 -21.84
N ASN A 13 1.30 12.77 -21.17
CA ASN A 13 2.57 13.15 -21.83
C ASN A 13 3.51 11.99 -22.22
N LEU A 14 3.12 10.72 -22.05
CA LEU A 14 3.92 9.55 -22.51
C LEU A 14 3.31 8.81 -23.72
N LYS A 15 2.17 9.28 -24.25
CA LYS A 15 1.49 8.60 -25.37
C LYS A 15 2.07 8.89 -26.75
N ALA A 16 3.04 9.80 -26.87
CA ALA A 16 3.60 10.19 -28.17
C ALA A 16 4.67 9.23 -28.74
N GLU A 17 5.16 8.23 -27.99
CA GLU A 17 6.23 7.35 -28.47
C GLU A 17 5.89 5.85 -28.53
N THR A 18 4.64 5.45 -28.20
CA THR A 18 4.28 4.03 -28.10
C THR A 18 3.36 3.51 -29.21
N GLU A 19 3.25 4.20 -30.35
CA GLU A 19 2.43 3.73 -31.49
C GLU A 19 3.16 2.80 -32.48
N THR A 20 4.44 2.45 -32.27
CA THR A 20 5.21 1.68 -33.28
C THR A 20 5.68 0.28 -32.89
N LEU A 21 5.30 -0.30 -31.74
CA LEU A 21 5.75 -1.65 -31.37
C LEU A 21 4.61 -2.55 -30.89
N ALA A 22 3.60 -2.73 -31.75
CA ALA A 22 2.63 -3.81 -31.65
C ALA A 22 3.11 -5.03 -32.46
N ALA A 23 4.05 -5.80 -31.92
CA ALA A 23 4.29 -7.19 -32.32
C ALA A 23 5.16 -7.91 -31.27
N GLY A 24 4.62 -8.91 -30.59
CA GLY A 24 5.40 -9.89 -29.81
C GLY A 24 4.98 -10.03 -28.35
N VAL A 25 4.11 -10.99 -28.07
CA VAL A 25 3.80 -11.48 -26.72
C VAL A 25 4.77 -12.61 -26.40
N ALA A 26 5.72 -12.39 -25.47
CA ALA A 26 6.33 -13.38 -24.57
C ALA A 26 7.40 -12.70 -23.70
N ASN A 27 7.50 -13.12 -22.43
CA ASN A 27 8.48 -12.72 -21.40
C ASN A 27 8.15 -11.45 -20.58
N LEU A 28 7.19 -11.60 -19.66
CA LEU A 28 7.02 -10.73 -18.50
C LEU A 28 8.03 -11.11 -17.40
N THR A 29 9.30 -10.80 -17.61
CA THR A 29 10.29 -10.71 -16.53
C THR A 29 11.23 -9.54 -16.79
N LEU A 30 11.10 -8.52 -15.93
CA LEU A 30 12.14 -7.58 -15.52
C LEU A 30 12.80 -6.67 -16.59
N THR A 31 12.03 -5.79 -17.25
CA THR A 31 12.58 -4.51 -17.74
C THR A 31 11.52 -3.41 -17.66
N ASN A 32 11.44 -2.70 -16.54
CA ASN A 32 10.73 -1.43 -16.48
C ASN A 32 11.47 -0.45 -15.58
N THR A 33 12.65 -0.02 -16.04
CA THR A 33 13.53 0.91 -15.33
C THR A 33 13.16 2.38 -15.52
N ASN A 34 12.01 2.72 -16.15
CA ASN A 34 11.60 4.12 -16.36
C ASN A 34 10.08 4.36 -16.34
N ARG A 35 9.32 3.61 -15.53
CA ARG A 35 7.96 4.03 -15.15
C ARG A 35 7.94 4.38 -13.67
N ARG A 36 7.60 5.64 -13.36
CA ARG A 36 7.34 6.10 -11.98
C ARG A 36 6.42 5.08 -11.30
N GLN A 37 6.91 4.46 -10.22
CA GLN A 37 6.15 3.44 -9.51
C GLN A 37 4.96 4.09 -8.80
N ARG A 38 3.75 3.61 -9.07
CA ARG A 38 2.52 4.15 -8.48
C ARG A 38 2.54 3.95 -6.95
N LEU A 39 2.10 4.97 -6.22
CA LEU A 39 1.93 4.88 -4.77
C LEU A 39 0.85 3.84 -4.42
N GLY A 40 1.11 3.06 -3.36
CA GLY A 40 0.15 2.09 -2.85
C GLY A 40 -1.09 2.74 -2.24
N CYS A 41 -2.19 1.98 -2.17
CA CYS A 41 -3.32 2.33 -1.31
C CYS A 41 -3.16 1.69 0.08
N TYR A 42 -4.15 1.89 0.95
CA TYR A 42 -4.17 1.31 2.29
C TYR A 42 -3.99 -0.22 2.27
N PHE A 43 -4.68 -0.90 1.36
CA PHE A 43 -4.67 -2.35 1.21
C PHE A 43 -3.49 -2.91 0.41
N CYS A 44 -2.54 -2.09 -0.04
CA CYS A 44 -1.38 -2.60 -0.78
C CYS A 44 -0.36 -3.32 0.09
N ASN A 45 -0.32 -3.01 1.39
CA ASN A 45 0.59 -3.61 2.34
C ASN A 45 -0.09 -4.69 3.19
N ASP A 46 -1.35 -5.01 2.90
CA ASP A 46 -2.09 -6.06 3.58
C ASP A 46 -1.99 -7.35 2.76
N VAL A 47 -1.85 -8.49 3.44
CA VAL A 47 -1.78 -9.83 2.83
C VAL A 47 -3.11 -10.57 2.93
N VAL A 48 -4.16 -9.91 3.43
CA VAL A 48 -5.51 -10.46 3.55
C VAL A 48 -6.52 -9.48 2.96
N ALA A 49 -7.59 -9.99 2.35
CA ALA A 49 -8.73 -9.15 2.00
C ALA A 49 -9.45 -8.61 3.25
N PRO A 50 -10.06 -7.40 3.17
CA PRO A 50 -10.89 -6.91 4.26
C PRO A 50 -12.09 -7.85 4.47
N THR A 51 -12.22 -8.39 5.68
CA THR A 51 -13.33 -9.23 6.12
C THR A 51 -14.12 -8.55 7.24
N ASP A 52 -15.22 -9.17 7.68
CA ASP A 52 -16.01 -8.64 8.80
C ASP A 52 -15.19 -8.64 10.10
N SER A 53 -14.71 -7.46 10.48
CA SER A 53 -13.95 -7.24 11.71
C SER A 53 -14.84 -6.85 12.91
N THR A 54 -16.17 -6.88 12.78
CA THR A 54 -17.10 -6.32 13.77
C THR A 54 -17.95 -7.38 14.46
N SER A 55 -18.47 -8.38 13.74
CA SER A 55 -19.39 -9.40 14.30
C SER A 55 -18.81 -10.21 15.47
N ASN A 56 -17.48 -10.40 15.49
CA ASN A 56 -16.77 -11.15 16.53
C ASN A 56 -16.05 -10.25 17.55
N ARG A 57 -16.34 -8.95 17.60
CA ARG A 57 -15.77 -8.00 18.57
C ARG A 57 -16.84 -7.47 19.51
N THR A 58 -16.59 -7.46 20.81
CA THR A 58 -17.47 -6.76 21.77
C THR A 58 -17.41 -5.25 21.55
N LEU A 59 -18.39 -4.48 22.04
CA LEU A 59 -18.45 -3.01 21.83
C LEU A 59 -17.15 -2.29 22.23
N ASP A 60 -16.51 -2.73 23.31
CA ASP A 60 -15.21 -2.22 23.79
C ASP A 60 -14.01 -2.61 22.89
N GLN A 61 -14.18 -3.60 22.02
CA GLN A 61 -13.21 -3.99 20.99
C GLN A 61 -13.53 -3.37 19.61
N GLN A 62 -14.71 -2.77 19.46
CA GLN A 62 -15.12 -2.03 18.27
C GLN A 62 -14.72 -0.55 18.36
N CYS A 63 -14.63 0.01 19.57
CA CYS A 63 -14.22 1.38 19.81
C CYS A 63 -12.76 1.45 20.30
N THR A 64 -11.90 2.13 19.55
CA THR A 64 -10.55 2.45 20.04
C THR A 64 -10.65 3.56 21.08
N VAL A 65 -10.40 3.26 22.36
CA VAL A 65 -10.12 4.32 23.34
C VAL A 65 -8.78 4.93 22.94
N THR A 66 -8.82 6.12 22.34
CA THR A 66 -7.63 6.84 21.89
C THR A 66 -7.26 7.94 22.87
N ARG A 67 -5.95 8.22 23.00
CA ARG A 67 -5.50 9.42 23.70
C ARG A 67 -6.09 10.65 23.00
N PRO A 68 -6.76 11.59 23.70
CA PRO A 68 -7.46 12.71 23.07
C PRO A 68 -6.62 13.56 22.11
N GLY A 69 -5.29 13.61 22.32
CA GLY A 69 -4.37 14.33 21.44
C GLY A 69 -4.13 13.70 20.06
N LEU A 70 -4.50 12.43 19.83
CA LEU A 70 -4.24 11.76 18.55
C LEU A 70 -5.09 12.30 17.41
N ALA A 71 -6.39 12.49 17.63
CA ALA A 71 -7.31 12.93 16.58
C ALA A 71 -6.96 14.32 16.02
N PRO A 72 -6.66 15.35 16.86
CA PRO A 72 -6.21 16.65 16.36
C PRO A 72 -4.91 16.58 15.55
N ILE A 73 -3.91 15.81 16.00
CA ILE A 73 -2.63 15.67 15.29
C ILE A 73 -2.84 15.01 13.93
N ALA A 74 -3.56 13.88 13.88
CA ALA A 74 -3.85 13.18 12.63
C ALA A 74 -4.64 14.06 11.65
N SER A 75 -5.61 14.83 12.16
CA SER A 75 -6.44 15.73 11.36
C SER A 75 -5.61 16.87 10.77
N ALA A 76 -4.76 17.51 11.58
CA ALA A 76 -3.87 18.59 11.11
C ALA A 76 -2.92 18.09 10.01
N LEU A 77 -2.26 16.94 10.23
CA LEU A 77 -1.37 16.34 9.23
C LEU A 77 -2.09 15.98 7.92
N ALA A 78 -3.33 15.47 8.01
CA ALA A 78 -4.13 15.14 6.83
C ALA A 78 -4.51 16.38 6.02
N VAL A 79 -4.89 17.48 6.69
CA VAL A 79 -5.23 18.75 6.05
C VAL A 79 -3.99 19.39 5.41
N GLU A 80 -2.87 19.47 6.13
CA GLU A 80 -1.62 20.02 5.58
C GLU A 80 -1.15 19.23 4.35
N LEU A 81 -1.22 17.89 4.41
CA LEU A 81 -0.89 17.04 3.26
C LEU A 81 -1.83 17.29 2.07
N LEU A 82 -3.13 17.45 2.32
CA LEU A 82 -4.09 17.77 1.26
C LEU A 82 -3.79 19.13 0.61
N VAL A 83 -3.56 20.16 1.41
CA VAL A 83 -3.22 21.50 0.93
C VAL A 83 -1.91 21.46 0.13
N GLY A 84 -0.89 20.76 0.61
CA GLY A 84 0.36 20.53 -0.10
C GLY A 84 0.17 19.88 -1.47
N ILE A 85 -0.62 18.80 -1.55
CA ILE A 85 -0.95 18.13 -2.83
C ILE A 85 -1.66 19.10 -3.78
N LEU A 86 -2.60 19.91 -3.29
CA LEU A 86 -3.37 20.82 -4.15
C LEU A 86 -2.52 21.96 -4.73
N HIS A 87 -1.48 22.41 -4.02
CA HIS A 87 -0.56 23.45 -4.45
C HIS A 87 0.60 22.93 -5.31
N HIS A 88 0.91 21.63 -5.24
CA HIS A 88 1.95 21.03 -6.06
C HIS A 88 1.57 21.06 -7.56
N PRO A 89 2.49 21.45 -8.48
CA PRO A 89 2.20 21.52 -9.91
C PRO A 89 1.67 20.18 -10.48
N ASP A 90 2.26 19.06 -10.07
CA ASP A 90 1.84 17.72 -10.48
C ASP A 90 0.59 17.18 -9.73
N ARG A 91 0.09 17.88 -8.70
CA ARG A 91 -1.09 17.48 -7.92
C ARG A 91 -1.05 16.02 -7.45
N ILE A 92 -2.05 15.21 -7.82
CA ILE A 92 -2.13 13.78 -7.49
C ILE A 92 -0.97 12.95 -8.09
N PHE A 93 -0.27 13.46 -9.11
CA PHE A 93 0.89 12.83 -9.73
C PHE A 93 2.21 13.17 -9.03
N ALA A 94 2.20 14.03 -8.00
CA ALA A 94 3.39 14.38 -7.23
C ALA A 94 4.02 13.15 -6.57
N GLU A 95 5.33 13.00 -6.77
CA GLU A 95 6.11 11.90 -6.20
C GLU A 95 6.13 11.95 -4.66
N ALA A 96 6.28 10.80 -4.04
CA ALA A 96 6.35 10.72 -2.58
C ALA A 96 7.78 10.92 -2.09
N GLU A 97 7.93 11.86 -1.18
CA GLU A 97 9.21 12.20 -0.56
C GLU A 97 9.26 11.66 0.87
N ILE A 98 10.45 11.28 1.30
CA ILE A 98 10.74 10.85 2.68
C ILE A 98 11.50 11.99 3.36
N ALA A 99 11.22 12.25 4.64
CA ALA A 99 12.04 13.17 5.42
C ALA A 99 13.53 12.77 5.32
N ASN A 100 14.40 13.73 4.97
CA ASN A 100 15.84 13.57 4.72
C ASN A 100 16.26 12.95 3.38
N SER A 101 15.32 12.76 2.44
CA SER A 101 15.71 12.42 1.06
C SER A 101 16.20 13.67 0.32
N ASN A 102 17.52 13.75 0.04
CA ASN A 102 18.14 14.82 -0.76
C ASN A 102 17.78 14.76 -2.26
N SER A 103 16.69 14.07 -2.60
CA SER A 103 16.13 13.98 -3.95
C SER A 103 15.44 15.29 -4.29
N GLY A 104 16.25 16.32 -4.56
CA GLY A 104 15.82 17.62 -5.02
C GLY A 104 15.11 17.53 -6.37
N GLY A 105 13.79 17.72 -6.33
CA GLY A 105 13.13 18.46 -7.40
C GLY A 105 13.50 19.93 -7.24
N ASN A 106 13.92 20.59 -8.31
CA ASN A 106 14.33 22.00 -8.37
C ASN A 106 13.18 23.00 -8.11
N PHE A 107 12.11 22.53 -7.46
CA PHE A 107 10.96 23.30 -7.04
C PHE A 107 11.11 23.56 -5.55
N GLU A 108 11.26 24.83 -5.17
CA GLU A 108 10.92 25.23 -3.81
C GLU A 108 9.47 24.80 -3.57
N LEU A 109 9.27 23.78 -2.75
CA LEU A 109 7.96 23.34 -2.31
C LEU A 109 7.56 24.26 -1.15
N PRO A 110 6.74 25.31 -1.38
CA PRO A 110 6.48 26.34 -0.37
C PRO A 110 5.79 25.77 0.88
N LEU A 111 5.16 24.60 0.75
CA LEU A 111 4.45 23.89 1.81
C LEU A 111 5.19 22.63 2.29
N GLY A 112 6.45 22.48 1.91
CA GLY A 112 7.29 21.34 2.28
C GLY A 112 7.03 20.06 1.47
N ILE A 113 7.62 18.97 1.96
CA ILE A 113 7.59 17.67 1.30
C ILE A 113 6.19 17.06 1.24
N LEU A 114 5.95 16.21 0.24
CA LEU A 114 4.74 15.41 0.18
C LEU A 114 5.07 13.95 0.53
N PRO A 115 4.79 13.47 1.76
CA PRO A 115 4.96 12.07 2.14
C PRO A 115 3.77 11.16 1.76
N HIS A 116 4.05 9.93 1.33
CA HIS A 116 2.99 8.96 1.01
C HIS A 116 2.25 8.55 2.30
N GLN A 117 2.97 8.06 3.29
CA GLN A 117 2.43 7.69 4.61
C GLN A 117 3.12 8.52 5.69
N ILE A 118 2.34 8.91 6.71
CA ILE A 118 2.84 9.49 7.94
C ILE A 118 2.37 8.57 9.07
N ARG A 119 3.28 8.09 9.92
CA ARG A 119 2.99 7.32 11.13
C ARG A 119 3.56 8.05 12.33
N GLY A 120 2.73 8.23 13.35
CA GLY A 120 3.10 8.94 14.57
C GLY A 120 3.00 8.04 15.80
N SER A 121 3.91 8.24 16.76
CA SER A 121 3.93 7.57 18.05
C SER A 121 3.99 8.62 19.15
N LEU A 122 2.88 8.81 19.86
CA LEU A 122 2.83 9.75 20.99
C LEU A 122 3.63 9.31 22.23
N PRO A 123 3.72 8.02 22.60
CA PRO A 123 4.57 7.61 23.71
C PRO A 123 6.05 7.96 23.51
N HIS A 124 6.51 7.92 22.25
CA HIS A 124 7.89 8.23 21.88
C HIS A 124 8.05 9.63 21.27
N PHE A 125 6.97 10.41 21.14
CA PHE A 125 6.94 11.72 20.47
C PHE A 125 7.63 11.73 19.10
N GLN A 126 7.44 10.67 18.31
CA GLN A 126 8.11 10.47 17.02
C GLN A 126 7.11 10.47 15.87
N GLN A 127 7.57 10.97 14.72
CA GLN A 127 6.85 10.90 13.45
C GLN A 127 7.79 10.37 12.36
N MET A 128 7.30 9.42 11.57
CA MET A 128 8.04 8.83 10.45
C MET A 128 7.22 8.90 9.16
N THR A 129 7.94 9.08 8.05
CA THR A 129 7.36 9.05 6.70
C THR A 129 7.77 7.79 5.98
N LEU A 130 6.83 7.14 5.29
CA LEU A 130 7.07 5.90 4.56
C LEU A 130 6.53 6.00 3.13
N VAL A 131 7.17 5.27 2.22
CA VAL A 131 6.71 5.10 0.85
C VAL A 131 6.45 3.62 0.61
N GLY A 132 5.17 3.27 0.43
CA GLY A 132 4.75 1.99 -0.15
C GLY A 132 4.37 2.14 -1.62
N HIS A 133 4.61 1.10 -2.40
CA HIS A 133 4.23 1.06 -3.82
C HIS A 133 3.01 0.18 -4.03
N SER A 134 2.33 0.38 -5.15
CA SER A 134 1.16 -0.42 -5.50
C SER A 134 1.55 -1.85 -5.85
N SER A 135 0.86 -2.82 -5.28
CA SER A 135 0.98 -4.24 -5.66
C SER A 135 0.02 -4.61 -6.79
N ASN A 136 0.45 -5.52 -7.67
CA ASN A 136 -0.40 -6.11 -8.70
C ASN A 136 -1.47 -7.05 -8.12
N SER A 137 -1.23 -7.60 -6.92
CA SER A 137 -2.16 -8.50 -6.23
C SER A 137 -3.01 -7.78 -5.18
N CYS A 138 -2.96 -6.45 -5.12
CA CYS A 138 -3.75 -5.66 -4.16
C CYS A 138 -5.25 -5.82 -4.42
N THR A 139 -6.01 -6.18 -3.38
CA THR A 139 -7.47 -6.38 -3.37
C THR A 139 -8.31 -5.13 -3.65
N SER A 140 -7.67 -3.95 -3.79
CA SER A 140 -8.36 -2.67 -3.97
C SER A 140 -7.90 -1.88 -5.19
N CYS A 141 -6.60 -1.60 -5.34
CA CYS A 141 -6.11 -0.66 -6.36
C CYS A 141 -5.35 -1.30 -7.54
N CYS A 142 -5.38 -2.64 -7.66
CA CYS A 142 -4.77 -3.30 -8.82
C CYS A 142 -5.59 -3.04 -10.10
N SER A 143 -4.97 -3.20 -11.27
CA SER A 143 -5.63 -2.98 -12.55
C SER A 143 -6.82 -3.92 -12.76
N THR A 144 -6.74 -5.15 -12.28
CA THR A 144 -7.81 -6.16 -12.38
C THR A 144 -9.07 -5.70 -11.65
N VAL A 145 -8.96 -5.31 -10.37
CA VAL A 145 -10.08 -4.83 -9.55
C VAL A 145 -10.74 -3.60 -10.18
N VAL A 146 -9.94 -2.61 -10.59
CA VAL A 146 -10.47 -1.39 -11.20
C VAL A 146 -11.15 -1.69 -12.54
N SER A 147 -10.64 -2.63 -13.32
CA SER A 147 -11.24 -3.03 -14.60
C SER A 147 -12.54 -3.80 -14.40
N GLU A 148 -12.60 -4.74 -13.46
CA GLU A 148 -13.81 -5.50 -13.12
C GLU A 148 -14.90 -4.57 -12.59
N TYR A 149 -14.54 -3.64 -11.70
CA TYR A 149 -15.47 -2.62 -11.21
C TYR A 149 -16.04 -1.76 -12.36
N ARG A 150 -15.20 -1.31 -13.30
CA ARG A 150 -15.67 -0.52 -14.46
C ARG A 150 -16.59 -1.30 -15.40
N LYS A 151 -16.37 -2.61 -15.55
CA LYS A 151 -17.17 -3.47 -16.43
C LYS A 151 -18.51 -3.88 -15.81
N ARG A 152 -18.50 -4.29 -14.54
CA ARG A 152 -19.62 -4.95 -13.86
C ARG A 152 -20.33 -4.08 -12.82
N GLY A 153 -19.69 -2.97 -12.41
CA GLY A 153 -20.28 -1.97 -11.52
C GLY A 153 -20.74 -2.55 -10.18
N MET A 154 -22.05 -2.41 -9.90
CA MET A 154 -22.65 -2.82 -8.63
C MET A 154 -22.61 -4.34 -8.42
N GLU A 155 -22.72 -5.14 -9.49
CA GLU A 155 -22.68 -6.60 -9.37
C GLU A 155 -21.34 -7.07 -8.78
N PHE A 156 -20.24 -6.46 -9.22
CA PHE A 156 -18.91 -6.72 -8.66
C PHE A 156 -18.82 -6.35 -7.18
N ILE A 157 -19.38 -5.20 -6.79
CA ILE A 157 -19.41 -4.77 -5.38
C ILE A 157 -20.18 -5.78 -4.52
N LEU A 158 -21.36 -6.18 -4.96
CA LEU A 158 -22.20 -7.13 -4.21
C LEU A 158 -21.49 -8.49 -4.05
N GLN A 159 -20.80 -8.96 -5.08
CA GLN A 159 -20.00 -10.18 -4.95
C GLN A 159 -18.84 -10.01 -3.97
N ALA A 160 -18.12 -8.90 -4.05
CA ALA A 160 -17.01 -8.61 -3.13
C ALA A 160 -17.46 -8.49 -1.67
N ILE A 161 -18.65 -7.95 -1.40
CA ILE A 161 -19.20 -7.83 -0.05
C ILE A 161 -19.67 -9.19 0.48
N ASN A 162 -20.37 -9.97 -0.35
CA ASN A 162 -21.02 -11.20 0.11
C ASN A 162 -20.10 -12.43 0.10
N HIS A 163 -18.97 -12.38 -0.62
CA HIS A 163 -18.03 -13.49 -0.74
C HIS A 163 -16.63 -13.06 -0.26
N PRO A 164 -16.21 -13.45 0.97
CA PRO A 164 -14.96 -12.98 1.58
C PRO A 164 -13.70 -13.23 0.75
N THR A 165 -13.61 -14.36 0.05
CA THR A 165 -12.42 -14.73 -0.76
C THR A 165 -12.43 -14.14 -2.16
N TYR A 166 -13.56 -13.57 -2.60
CA TYR A 166 -13.75 -13.20 -4.01
C TYR A 166 -12.71 -12.19 -4.49
N LEU A 167 -12.37 -11.20 -3.67
CA LEU A 167 -11.33 -10.23 -4.02
C LEU A 167 -9.94 -10.89 -4.09
N GLU A 168 -9.64 -11.81 -3.18
CA GLU A 168 -8.36 -12.54 -3.17
C GLU A 168 -8.21 -13.41 -4.42
N ASP A 169 -9.29 -14.08 -4.82
CA ASP A 169 -9.34 -14.93 -6.00
C ASP A 169 -9.16 -14.12 -7.29
N VAL A 170 -9.87 -12.99 -7.42
CA VAL A 170 -9.77 -12.09 -8.58
C VAL A 170 -8.39 -11.45 -8.70
N THR A 171 -7.71 -11.15 -7.59
CA THR A 171 -6.38 -10.54 -7.62
C THR A 171 -5.22 -11.54 -7.64
N GLY A 172 -5.53 -12.84 -7.62
CA GLY A 172 -4.52 -13.90 -7.54
C GLY A 172 -3.79 -13.94 -6.19
N LEU A 173 -4.31 -13.26 -5.17
CA LEU A 173 -3.75 -13.28 -3.82
C LEU A 173 -3.90 -14.67 -3.18
N THR A 174 -5.01 -15.37 -3.44
CA THR A 174 -5.22 -16.75 -2.99
C THR A 174 -4.11 -17.69 -3.47
N GLU A 175 -3.72 -17.58 -4.74
CA GLU A 175 -2.63 -18.39 -5.30
C GLU A 175 -1.28 -17.99 -4.72
N LEU A 176 -1.04 -16.68 -4.53
CA LEU A 176 0.18 -16.18 -3.91
C LEU A 176 0.35 -16.74 -2.49
N MET A 177 -0.70 -16.69 -1.67
CA MET A 177 -0.69 -17.25 -0.30
C MET A 177 -0.47 -18.76 -0.30
N ARG A 178 -1.11 -19.49 -1.22
CA ARG A 178 -0.92 -20.93 -1.38
C ARG A 178 0.54 -21.27 -1.72
N SER A 179 1.13 -20.55 -2.66
CA SER A 179 2.52 -20.75 -3.08
C SER A 179 3.51 -20.46 -1.94
N ALA A 180 3.25 -19.42 -1.14
CA ALA A 180 4.06 -19.08 0.02
C ALA A 180 3.97 -20.17 1.11
N ASN A 181 2.77 -20.68 1.40
CA ASN A 181 2.57 -21.73 2.41
C ASN A 181 3.13 -23.08 1.98
N ALA A 182 3.20 -23.36 0.67
CA ALA A 182 3.83 -24.57 0.15
C ALA A 182 5.36 -24.55 0.29
N PHE A 183 5.95 -23.37 0.46
CA PHE A 183 7.38 -23.19 0.67
C PHE A 183 7.75 -23.53 2.11
N LYS A 184 8.04 -24.82 2.37
CA LYS A 184 8.63 -25.25 3.64
C LYS A 184 10.04 -24.70 3.77
N LEU A 185 10.25 -23.82 4.74
CA LEU A 185 11.58 -23.41 5.17
C LEU A 185 12.02 -24.28 6.35
N ASP A 186 13.27 -24.73 6.31
CA ASP A 186 13.93 -25.56 7.31
C ASP A 186 14.62 -24.65 8.35
N TRP A 187 13.86 -24.12 9.32
CA TRP A 187 14.42 -23.24 10.36
C TRP A 187 14.42 -23.83 11.78
N ASP A 188 14.04 -25.10 11.96
CA ASP A 188 13.80 -25.66 13.31
C ASP A 188 14.47 -27.02 13.60
N ASP A 189 15.67 -27.30 13.07
CA ASP A 189 16.40 -28.56 13.38
C ASP A 189 17.71 -28.38 14.19
N GLU A 190 18.01 -27.21 14.78
CA GLU A 190 19.25 -27.00 15.59
C GLU A 190 19.07 -26.20 16.90
N ILE A 191 18.04 -26.49 17.73
CA ILE A 191 18.04 -26.06 19.15
C ILE A 191 17.60 -27.19 20.10
N GLU A 192 18.22 -28.36 19.97
CA GLU A 192 18.20 -29.39 21.03
C GLU A 192 19.61 -29.98 21.21
N ALA A 193 20.51 -29.26 21.89
CA ALA A 193 21.58 -29.82 22.73
C ALA A 193 22.59 -28.74 23.12
N ALA A 194 22.40 -28.09 24.28
CA ALA A 194 23.47 -27.72 25.23
C ALA A 194 22.94 -26.70 26.25
N ASP A 195 22.22 -27.17 27.27
CA ASP A 195 22.04 -26.41 28.53
C ASP A 195 22.07 -27.38 29.74
N GLU A 196 22.97 -28.37 29.70
CA GLU A 196 23.47 -28.99 30.94
C GLU A 196 24.79 -28.33 31.33
N GLU A 197 24.79 -27.77 32.54
CA GLU A 197 25.94 -27.29 33.33
C GLU A 197 26.38 -25.82 33.15
N CYS A 198 25.81 -24.93 33.97
CA CYS A 198 26.56 -23.81 34.54
C CYS A 198 26.20 -23.64 36.03
N VAL A 199 27.22 -23.93 36.83
CA VAL A 199 27.31 -23.94 38.30
C VAL A 199 27.08 -22.54 38.89
N GLU A 200 26.34 -22.46 40.00
CA GLU A 200 26.25 -21.25 40.84
C GLU A 200 27.62 -20.88 41.41
N LEU A 201 28.03 -19.62 41.21
CA LEU A 201 29.04 -18.93 42.02
C LEU A 201 28.48 -17.60 42.52
#